data_AF-A0A9D8NJW7-F1
#
_entry.id   AF-A0A9D8NJW7-F1
#
_cell.length_a   1.000
_cell.length_b   1.000
_cell.length_c   1.000
_cell.angle_alpha   90.00
_cell.angle_beta   90.00
_cell.angle_gamma   90.00
#
_symmetry.space_group_name_H-M   'P 1'
#
loop_
_entity.id
_entity.type
_entity.pdbx_description
1 polymer ?
#
loop_
_entity_poly.entity_id
_entity_poly.type
_entity_poly.pdbx_seq_one_letter_code
_entity_poly.pdbx_strand_id
1 'polypeptide(L)'
;MRSNPKIPDRLGEGKAPRAPAEPPPNAEPAPVIPEGPPAEPAELAPASSKGSATVHFSRLAKAERELPAADRIILHDVEVHYHVGVPDEERSKPQRLLISVELTSDFTAAATTDFLATTIDYQRVYERVLRFGDGRAWKLIEKLAYDIVSDLLKEFPAQEVTVEVKKFILKKARYTAVRVTRRRAV
;
A
#
# COMPACT_ATOMS: atom_id res chain seq x y z
N MET A 1 66.28 -21.69 31.93
CA MET A 1 66.08 -21.83 33.39
C MET A 1 65.01 -20.84 33.83
N ARG A 2 64.22 -21.23 34.83
CA ARG A 2 62.96 -20.61 35.25
C ARG A 2 63.22 -19.27 35.94
N SER A 3 62.42 -18.25 35.64
CA SER A 3 62.19 -17.13 36.55
C SER A 3 60.93 -16.38 36.14
N ASN A 4 59.85 -16.73 36.82
CA ASN A 4 58.58 -16.01 36.88
C ASN A 4 58.76 -14.69 37.65
N PRO A 5 58.26 -13.54 37.18
CA PRO A 5 58.00 -12.40 38.04
C PRO A 5 56.52 -12.36 38.46
N LYS A 6 56.36 -12.32 39.79
CA LYS A 6 55.14 -12.10 40.59
C LYS A 6 54.24 -10.98 40.06
N ILE A 7 52.95 -11.28 39.96
CA ILE A 7 51.83 -10.34 39.90
C ILE A 7 51.61 -9.75 41.30
N PRO A 8 51.42 -8.43 41.46
CA PRO A 8 50.70 -7.89 42.60
C PRO A 8 49.24 -7.58 42.24
N ASP A 9 48.33 -8.22 42.99
CA ASP A 9 46.90 -7.96 43.10
C ASP A 9 46.60 -6.47 43.32
N ARG A 10 45.79 -5.87 42.45
CA ARG A 10 45.04 -4.65 42.76
C ARG A 10 43.55 -4.95 42.77
N LEU A 11 43.07 -5.04 44.01
CA LEU A 11 41.73 -4.72 44.51
C LEU A 11 40.72 -4.23 43.45
N GLY A 12 39.66 -5.00 43.30
CA GLY A 12 38.50 -4.68 42.48
C GLY A 12 37.78 -3.42 42.96
N GLU A 13 37.51 -2.54 42.00
CA GLU A 13 36.58 -1.43 42.16
C GLU A 13 35.15 -1.99 42.17
N GLY A 14 34.52 -1.97 43.34
CA GLY A 14 33.10 -2.24 43.51
C GLY A 14 32.28 -1.15 42.82
N LYS A 15 31.71 -1.48 41.65
CA LYS A 15 30.73 -0.67 40.95
C LYS A 15 29.43 -0.65 41.76
N ALA A 16 29.13 0.49 42.38
CA ALA A 16 27.87 0.73 43.09
C ALA A 16 26.66 0.51 42.15
N PRO A 17 25.52 -0.01 42.66
CA PRO A 17 24.33 -0.25 41.84
C PRO A 17 23.73 1.07 41.35
N ARG A 18 23.47 1.16 40.04
CA ARG A 18 22.71 2.26 39.42
C ARG A 18 21.29 2.23 39.97
N ALA A 19 20.84 3.37 40.51
CA ALA A 19 19.43 3.61 40.84
C ALA A 19 18.54 3.47 39.58
N PRO A 20 17.27 3.07 39.72
CA PRO A 20 16.36 2.95 38.59
C PRO A 20 16.11 4.32 37.94
N ALA A 21 16.16 4.36 36.61
CA ALA A 21 15.90 5.55 35.84
C ALA A 21 14.43 6.00 36.06
N GLU A 22 14.25 7.29 36.40
CA GLU A 22 12.93 7.91 36.42
C GLU A 22 12.33 7.91 34.99
N PRO A 23 11.02 7.62 34.84
CA PRO A 23 10.37 7.66 33.54
C PRO A 23 10.32 9.11 33.02
N PRO A 24 10.44 9.34 31.70
CA PRO A 24 10.42 10.68 31.14
C PRO A 24 9.06 11.34 31.42
N PRO A 25 9.04 12.61 31.90
CA PRO A 25 7.80 13.36 31.99
C PRO A 25 7.36 13.69 30.56
N ASN A 26 6.05 13.58 30.31
CA ASN A 26 5.36 13.95 29.07
C ASN A 26 5.14 12.82 28.04
N ALA A 27 4.60 11.69 28.49
CA ALA A 27 3.83 10.81 27.61
C ALA A 27 2.50 11.50 27.27
N GLU A 28 2.28 11.84 26.00
CA GLU A 28 1.01 12.34 25.51
C GLU A 28 -0.12 11.32 25.77
N PRO A 29 -1.31 11.74 26.22
CA PRO A 29 -2.42 10.82 26.42
C PRO A 29 -2.87 10.21 25.08
N ALA A 30 -3.15 8.91 25.10
CA ALA A 30 -3.67 8.17 23.95
C ALA A 30 -4.95 8.84 23.39
N PRO A 31 -5.16 8.83 22.06
CA PRO A 31 -6.33 9.46 21.44
C PRO A 31 -7.62 8.76 21.88
N VAL A 32 -8.52 9.53 22.50
CA VAL A 32 -9.88 9.12 22.82
C VAL A 32 -10.65 9.01 21.52
N ILE A 33 -11.10 7.80 21.16
CA ILE A 33 -11.98 7.56 20.02
C ILE A 33 -13.37 8.08 20.41
N PRO A 34 -13.96 9.06 19.70
CA PRO A 34 -15.33 9.47 19.97
C PRO A 34 -16.29 8.34 19.57
N GLU A 35 -17.10 7.88 20.52
CA GLU A 35 -18.23 6.99 20.25
C GLU A 35 -19.18 7.69 19.27
N GLY A 36 -19.46 7.02 18.15
CA GLY A 36 -20.38 7.52 17.14
C GLY A 36 -21.79 7.69 17.69
N PRO A 37 -22.59 8.61 17.11
CA PRO A 37 -23.96 8.82 17.57
C PRO A 37 -24.79 7.53 17.43
N PRO A 38 -25.72 7.27 18.38
CA PRO A 38 -26.57 6.08 18.33
C PRO A 38 -27.49 6.10 17.10
N ALA A 39 -27.72 4.91 16.55
CA ALA A 39 -28.60 4.68 15.41
C ALA A 39 -30.05 5.05 15.76
N GLU A 40 -30.66 5.93 14.97
CA GLU A 40 -32.11 6.17 15.01
C GLU A 40 -32.88 5.06 14.24
N PRO A 41 -34.04 4.63 14.75
CA PRO A 41 -34.81 3.52 14.22
C PRO A 41 -35.62 3.86 12.96
N ALA A 42 -35.86 2.82 12.16
CA ALA A 42 -36.65 2.82 10.93
C ALA A 42 -38.12 3.23 11.18
N GLU A 43 -38.64 4.11 10.33
CA GLU A 43 -40.08 4.43 10.26
C GLU A 43 -40.65 4.13 8.87
N LEU A 44 -41.81 3.48 8.90
CA LEU A 44 -42.52 2.82 7.81
C LEU A 44 -43.51 3.80 7.14
N ALA A 45 -43.63 3.74 5.81
CA ALA A 45 -44.53 4.56 4.98
C ALA A 45 -46.04 4.31 5.24
N PRO A 46 -46.97 5.10 4.63
CA PRO A 46 -47.46 4.67 3.31
C PRO A 46 -47.99 5.76 2.32
N ALA A 47 -48.05 5.32 1.05
CA ALA A 47 -49.06 5.55 0.00
C ALA A 47 -49.07 6.83 -0.90
N SER A 48 -48.69 6.59 -2.17
CA SER A 48 -49.40 6.89 -3.45
C SER A 48 -49.91 8.32 -3.77
N SER A 49 -49.39 8.92 -4.86
CA SER A 49 -50.12 8.93 -6.16
C SER A 49 -49.30 9.47 -7.36
N LYS A 50 -49.34 8.69 -8.46
CA LYS A 50 -49.40 9.01 -9.91
C LYS A 50 -48.39 9.98 -10.56
N GLY A 51 -47.64 9.45 -11.53
CA GLY A 51 -47.30 10.20 -12.75
C GLY A 51 -46.01 9.85 -13.50
N SER A 52 -46.09 8.84 -14.38
CA SER A 52 -45.48 8.82 -15.72
C SER A 52 -43.96 8.63 -15.91
N ALA A 53 -43.64 7.62 -16.73
CA ALA A 53 -42.39 7.34 -17.46
C ALA A 53 -41.16 6.83 -16.68
N THR A 54 -41.28 5.65 -16.07
CA THR A 54 -40.11 4.82 -15.72
C THR A 54 -39.68 4.02 -16.95
N VAL A 55 -38.52 4.37 -17.52
CA VAL A 55 -37.77 3.46 -18.38
C VAL A 55 -37.34 2.29 -17.48
N HIS A 56 -37.96 1.14 -17.67
CA HIS A 56 -37.54 -0.10 -17.02
C HIS A 56 -36.14 -0.47 -17.53
N PHE A 57 -35.09 -0.03 -16.81
CA PHE A 57 -33.79 -0.70 -16.84
C PHE A 57 -33.87 -1.99 -16.02
N SER A 58 -34.86 -2.81 -16.34
CA SER A 58 -34.96 -4.16 -15.81
C SER A 58 -33.95 -5.02 -16.55
N ARG A 59 -32.96 -5.50 -15.79
CA ARG A 59 -32.35 -6.82 -15.97
C ARG A 59 -31.33 -6.96 -17.11
N LEU A 60 -30.23 -6.21 -17.00
CA LEU A 60 -28.92 -6.60 -17.55
C LEU A 60 -27.83 -6.62 -16.47
N ALA A 61 -28.17 -7.02 -15.24
CA ALA A 61 -27.20 -7.32 -14.18
C ALA A 61 -27.21 -8.83 -13.85
N LYS A 62 -27.23 -9.68 -14.89
CA LYS A 62 -27.17 -11.13 -14.72
C LYS A 62 -26.42 -11.80 -15.86
N ALA A 63 -25.12 -11.53 -15.96
CA ALA A 63 -24.12 -12.43 -16.54
C ALA A 63 -22.68 -11.92 -16.34
N GLU A 64 -22.34 -11.35 -15.17
CA GLU A 64 -20.98 -11.59 -14.68
C GLU A 64 -21.09 -12.89 -13.92
N ARG A 65 -20.78 -13.99 -14.61
CA ARG A 65 -20.46 -15.25 -13.98
C ARG A 65 -19.33 -14.91 -13.02
N GLU A 66 -19.60 -14.87 -11.72
CA GLU A 66 -18.58 -14.77 -10.68
C GLU A 66 -17.64 -15.96 -10.88
N LEU A 67 -16.63 -15.74 -11.72
CA LEU A 67 -15.42 -16.53 -11.72
C LEU A 67 -14.92 -16.49 -10.27
N PRO A 68 -14.47 -17.62 -9.69
CA PRO A 68 -13.87 -17.57 -8.37
C PRO A 68 -12.82 -16.45 -8.37
N ALA A 69 -12.97 -15.51 -7.43
CA ALA A 69 -12.09 -14.36 -7.37
C ALA A 69 -10.65 -14.88 -7.24
N ALA A 70 -9.84 -14.66 -8.28
CA ALA A 70 -8.47 -15.11 -8.30
C ALA A 70 -7.70 -14.49 -7.12
N ASP A 71 -6.79 -15.24 -6.48
CA ASP A 71 -6.07 -14.77 -5.30
C ASP A 71 -5.21 -13.55 -5.61
N ARG A 72 -5.10 -12.61 -4.65
CA ARG A 72 -4.42 -11.32 -4.87
C ARG A 72 -3.52 -10.92 -3.71
N ILE A 73 -2.37 -10.36 -4.06
CA ILE A 73 -1.55 -9.53 -3.17
C ILE A 73 -1.91 -8.08 -3.43
N ILE A 74 -2.18 -7.31 -2.38
CA ILE A 74 -2.53 -5.89 -2.49
C ILE A 74 -1.54 -5.05 -1.68
N LEU A 75 -0.81 -4.17 -2.36
CA LEU A 75 -0.10 -3.05 -1.75
C LEU A 75 -0.97 -1.81 -1.92
N HIS A 76 -1.40 -1.19 -0.83
CA HIS A 76 -2.32 -0.06 -0.88
C HIS A 76 -1.62 1.24 -0.50
N ASP A 77 -1.76 2.26 -1.35
CA ASP A 77 -1.31 3.64 -1.11
C ASP A 77 0.16 3.75 -0.67
N VAL A 78 1.06 3.08 -1.39
CA VAL A 78 2.51 3.24 -1.22
C VAL A 78 2.89 4.67 -1.61
N GLU A 79 3.36 5.44 -0.63
CA GLU A 79 3.81 6.81 -0.86
C GLU A 79 5.17 6.84 -1.57
N VAL A 80 5.25 7.57 -2.68
CA VAL A 80 6.47 7.78 -3.46
C VAL A 80 6.64 9.24 -3.86
N HIS A 81 7.86 9.62 -4.20
CA HIS A 81 8.22 10.97 -4.60
C HIS A 81 8.84 10.98 -6.01
N TYR A 82 8.00 11.13 -7.04
CA TYR A 82 8.40 11.00 -8.45
C TYR A 82 8.28 12.30 -9.23
N HIS A 83 9.10 12.43 -10.27
CA HIS A 83 9.07 13.56 -11.18
C HIS A 83 7.96 13.37 -12.23
N VAL A 84 6.77 13.94 -12.01
CA VAL A 84 5.62 13.76 -12.92
C VAL A 84 4.86 15.06 -13.18
N GLY A 85 4.99 15.62 -14.38
CA GLY A 85 4.26 16.83 -14.76
C GLY A 85 4.50 17.23 -16.21
N VAL A 86 3.54 17.95 -16.81
CA VAL A 86 3.65 18.42 -18.19
C VAL A 86 4.59 19.63 -18.30
N PRO A 87 4.46 20.68 -17.47
CA PRO A 87 5.41 21.79 -17.43
C PRO A 87 6.76 21.32 -16.89
N ASP A 88 7.85 21.81 -17.48
CA ASP A 88 9.21 21.45 -17.06
C ASP A 88 9.49 21.84 -15.60
N GLU A 89 8.95 22.96 -15.14
CA GLU A 89 9.02 23.40 -13.75
C GLU A 89 8.36 22.40 -12.80
N GLU A 90 7.23 21.81 -13.20
CA GLU A 90 6.49 20.83 -12.40
C GLU A 90 7.25 19.51 -12.27
N ARG A 91 8.04 19.17 -13.29
CA ARG A 91 8.87 17.96 -13.36
C ARG A 91 10.23 18.15 -12.69
N SER A 92 10.68 19.38 -12.46
CA SER A 92 11.96 19.66 -11.80
C SER A 92 12.01 19.21 -10.33
N LYS A 93 10.85 19.14 -9.67
CA LYS A 93 10.72 18.70 -8.27
C LYS A 93 9.96 17.39 -8.20
N PRO A 94 10.37 16.45 -7.33
CA PRO A 94 9.59 15.25 -7.10
C PRO A 94 8.28 15.62 -6.41
N GLN A 95 7.20 14.94 -6.82
CA GLN A 95 5.86 15.14 -6.30
C GLN A 95 5.41 13.90 -5.54
N ARG A 96 4.69 14.12 -4.44
CA ARG A 96 4.07 13.06 -3.68
C ARG A 96 2.96 12.39 -4.49
N LEU A 97 3.05 11.08 -4.65
CA LEU A 97 2.04 10.22 -5.26
C LEU A 97 1.73 9.08 -4.30
N LEU A 98 0.54 8.51 -4.42
CA LEU A 98 0.22 7.20 -3.82
C LEU A 98 0.05 6.18 -4.93
N ILE A 99 0.76 5.06 -4.80
CA ILE A 99 0.70 3.95 -5.76
C ILE A 99 0.09 2.75 -5.05
N SER A 100 -1.01 2.24 -5.60
CA SER A 100 -1.58 0.96 -5.20
C SER A 100 -1.30 -0.09 -6.27
N VAL A 101 -0.95 -1.29 -5.86
CA VAL A 101 -0.63 -2.42 -6.73
C VAL A 101 -1.42 -3.63 -6.29
N GLU A 102 -2.11 -4.26 -7.23
CA GLU A 102 -2.72 -5.58 -7.04
C GLU A 102 -2.05 -6.56 -8.00
N LEU A 103 -1.59 -7.70 -7.49
CA LEU A 103 -1.03 -8.79 -8.28
C LEU A 103 -1.87 -10.04 -8.07
N THR A 104 -2.39 -10.58 -9.17
CA THR A 104 -3.14 -11.83 -9.17
C THR A 104 -2.20 -13.00 -9.38
N SER A 105 -2.27 -14.01 -8.52
CA SER A 105 -1.49 -15.25 -8.60
C SER A 105 -2.30 -16.42 -8.03
N ASP A 106 -1.87 -17.66 -8.28
CA ASP A 106 -2.40 -18.84 -7.59
C ASP A 106 -1.63 -19.03 -6.28
N PHE A 107 -2.32 -19.03 -5.13
CA PHE A 107 -1.69 -19.25 -3.83
C PHE A 107 -1.74 -20.71 -3.35
N THR A 108 -2.28 -21.64 -4.13
CA THR A 108 -2.46 -23.05 -3.72
C THR A 108 -1.15 -23.68 -3.22
N ALA A 109 -0.04 -23.45 -3.93
CA ALA A 109 1.28 -23.97 -3.53
C ALA A 109 1.78 -23.33 -2.23
N ALA A 110 1.66 -22.01 -2.08
CA ALA A 110 2.08 -21.30 -0.88
C ALA A 110 1.22 -21.64 0.33
N ALA A 111 -0.09 -21.76 0.16
CA ALA A 111 -1.02 -22.15 1.22
C ALA A 111 -0.79 -23.58 1.72
N THR A 112 -0.31 -24.47 0.85
CA THR A 112 0.00 -25.86 1.22
C THR A 112 1.37 -25.99 1.88
N THR A 113 2.35 -25.23 1.40
CA THR A 113 3.76 -25.44 1.75
C THR A 113 4.29 -24.45 2.80
N ASP A 114 3.67 -23.28 2.94
CA ASP A 114 4.13 -22.17 3.78
C ASP A 114 5.55 -21.67 3.44
N PHE A 115 6.00 -21.84 2.18
CA PHE A 115 7.30 -21.37 1.70
C PHE A 115 7.18 -20.12 0.82
N LEU A 116 7.89 -19.05 1.18
CA LEU A 116 7.95 -17.78 0.42
C LEU A 116 8.34 -17.97 -1.06
N ALA A 117 9.20 -18.96 -1.36
CA ALA A 117 9.63 -19.25 -2.73
C ALA A 117 8.50 -19.73 -3.67
N THR A 118 7.34 -20.09 -3.12
CA THR A 118 6.17 -20.56 -3.88
C THR A 118 5.11 -19.47 -4.07
N THR A 119 5.42 -18.22 -3.71
CA THR A 119 4.54 -17.06 -3.92
C THR A 119 5.33 -15.85 -4.42
N ILE A 120 4.63 -14.75 -4.67
CA ILE A 120 5.24 -13.46 -4.98
C ILE A 120 5.69 -12.80 -3.66
N ASP A 121 6.97 -12.46 -3.60
CA ASP A 121 7.53 -11.67 -2.50
C ASP A 121 7.05 -10.21 -2.61
N TYR A 122 6.08 -9.84 -1.79
CA TYR A 122 5.50 -8.50 -1.77
C TYR A 122 6.47 -7.43 -1.25
N GLN A 123 7.50 -7.80 -0.46
CA GLN A 123 8.55 -6.86 -0.06
C GLN A 123 9.36 -6.45 -1.27
N ARG A 124 9.70 -7.39 -2.15
CA ARG A 124 10.37 -7.08 -3.42
C ARG A 124 9.51 -6.22 -4.34
N VAL A 125 8.20 -6.46 -4.41
CA VAL A 125 7.27 -5.59 -5.16
C VAL A 125 7.28 -4.17 -4.58
N TYR A 126 7.16 -4.04 -3.26
CA TYR A 126 7.20 -2.74 -2.57
C TYR A 126 8.49 -1.98 -2.87
N GLU A 127 9.64 -2.62 -2.69
CA GLU A 127 10.93 -2.01 -2.99
C GLU A 127 11.10 -1.64 -4.47
N ARG A 128 10.56 -2.47 -5.37
CA ARG A 128 10.54 -2.17 -6.80
C ARG A 128 9.73 -0.91 -7.07
N VAL A 129 8.55 -0.78 -6.46
CA VAL A 129 7.69 0.40 -6.56
C VAL A 129 8.30 1.64 -5.93
N LEU A 130 9.16 1.54 -4.91
CA LEU A 130 9.88 2.69 -4.36
C LEU A 130 10.98 3.20 -5.30
N ARG A 131 11.79 2.28 -5.84
CA ARG A 131 12.95 2.61 -6.68
C ARG A 131 12.61 2.87 -8.14
N PHE A 132 11.36 2.62 -8.54
CA PHE A 132 10.94 2.72 -9.94
C PHE A 132 11.13 4.11 -10.56
N GLY A 133 11.07 5.17 -9.74
CA GLY A 133 11.24 6.56 -10.14
C GLY A 133 12.70 7.04 -10.22
N ASP A 134 13.66 6.25 -9.75
CA ASP A 134 15.06 6.69 -9.69
C ASP A 134 15.60 6.99 -11.09
N GLY A 135 16.05 8.23 -11.29
CA GLY A 135 16.56 8.71 -12.59
C GLY A 135 15.50 8.82 -13.69
N ARG A 136 14.21 8.72 -13.35
CA ARG A 136 13.10 8.73 -14.32
C ARG A 136 12.14 9.87 -14.08
N ALA A 137 11.49 10.28 -15.16
CA ALA A 137 10.48 11.33 -15.11
C ALA A 137 9.39 11.08 -16.17
N TRP A 138 8.19 11.55 -15.87
CA TRP A 138 7.02 11.38 -16.71
C TRP A 138 6.31 12.72 -16.94
N LYS A 139 5.62 12.82 -18.07
CA LYS A 139 4.68 13.92 -18.31
C LYS A 139 3.29 13.63 -17.74
N LEU A 140 2.90 12.36 -17.73
CA LEU A 140 1.54 11.88 -17.51
C LEU A 140 1.54 10.73 -16.49
N ILE A 141 0.54 10.71 -15.59
CA ILE A 141 0.37 9.61 -14.62
C ILE A 141 -0.13 8.33 -15.31
N GLU A 142 -0.72 8.44 -16.50
CA GLU A 142 -1.11 7.34 -17.38
C GLU A 142 0.11 6.56 -17.87
N LYS A 143 1.14 7.27 -18.34
CA LYS A 143 2.39 6.65 -18.79
C LYS A 143 3.14 6.03 -17.61
N LEU A 144 3.17 6.71 -16.47
CA LEU A 144 3.73 6.17 -15.23
C LEU A 144 3.03 4.85 -14.84
N ALA A 145 1.70 4.85 -14.74
CA ALA A 145 0.93 3.66 -14.37
C ALA A 145 1.19 2.50 -15.35
N TYR A 146 1.17 2.77 -16.67
CA TYR A 146 1.44 1.75 -17.68
C TYR A 146 2.86 1.19 -17.58
N ASP A 147 3.87 2.05 -17.34
CA ASP A 147 5.25 1.62 -17.18
C ASP A 147 5.41 0.73 -15.94
N ILE A 148 4.80 1.08 -14.81
CA ILE A 148 4.85 0.27 -13.58
C ILE A 148 4.21 -1.09 -13.84
N VAL A 149 2.99 -1.13 -14.39
CA VAL A 149 2.29 -2.40 -14.70
C VAL A 149 3.15 -3.29 -15.59
N SER A 150 3.74 -2.72 -16.64
CA SER A 150 4.56 -3.45 -17.60
C SER A 150 5.83 -4.00 -16.97
N ASP A 151 6.42 -3.27 -16.02
CA ASP A 151 7.62 -3.67 -15.31
C ASP A 151 7.35 -4.77 -14.28
N LEU A 152 6.29 -4.63 -13.49
CA LEU A 152 5.87 -5.64 -12.53
C LEU A 152 5.49 -6.96 -13.20
N LEU A 153 4.80 -6.93 -14.35
CA LEU A 153 4.53 -8.13 -15.14
C LEU A 153 5.81 -8.78 -15.70
N LYS A 154 6.88 -8.02 -15.94
CA LYS A 154 8.15 -8.59 -16.41
C LYS A 154 8.92 -9.25 -15.26
N GLU A 155 8.93 -8.63 -14.08
CA GLU A 155 9.75 -9.09 -12.95
C GLU A 155 9.08 -10.20 -12.12
N PHE A 156 7.76 -10.13 -11.93
CA PHE A 156 7.04 -11.04 -11.04
C PHE A 156 6.15 -12.00 -11.83
N PRO A 157 5.99 -13.27 -11.40
CA PRO A 157 5.17 -14.28 -12.08
C PRO A 157 3.66 -14.09 -11.87
N ALA A 158 3.17 -12.85 -11.82
CA ALA A 158 1.75 -12.54 -11.72
C ALA A 158 1.02 -12.83 -13.04
N GLN A 159 -0.24 -13.26 -12.95
CA GLN A 159 -1.13 -13.49 -14.09
C GLN A 159 -1.77 -12.17 -14.57
N GLU A 160 -2.10 -11.29 -13.63
CA GLU A 160 -2.68 -9.97 -13.86
C GLU A 160 -2.06 -8.99 -12.86
N VAL A 161 -1.78 -7.77 -13.30
CA VAL A 161 -1.34 -6.67 -12.44
C VAL A 161 -2.26 -5.47 -12.67
N THR A 162 -2.75 -4.90 -11.57
CA THR A 162 -3.44 -3.62 -11.56
C THR A 162 -2.60 -2.61 -10.80
N VAL A 163 -2.38 -1.43 -11.39
CA VAL A 163 -1.72 -0.30 -10.73
C VAL A 163 -2.65 0.90 -10.76
N GLU A 164 -2.81 1.53 -9.61
CA GLU A 164 -3.44 2.84 -9.47
C GLU A 164 -2.42 3.87 -9.02
N VAL A 165 -2.41 5.02 -9.68
CA VAL A 165 -1.58 6.16 -9.32
C VAL A 165 -2.48 7.32 -8.94
N LYS A 166 -2.39 7.79 -7.69
CA LYS A 166 -3.11 8.96 -7.17
C LYS A 166 -2.19 10.17 -7.12
N LYS A 167 -2.69 11.32 -7.58
CA LYS A 167 -2.01 12.61 -7.61
C LYS A 167 -2.88 13.71 -7.00
N PHE A 168 -2.27 14.66 -6.29
CA PHE A 168 -2.96 15.66 -5.45
C PHE A 168 -2.89 17.09 -6.01
N ILE A 169 -3.27 17.30 -7.27
CA ILE A 169 -3.10 18.61 -7.94
C ILE A 169 -4.34 19.51 -7.92
N LEU A 170 -5.55 18.95 -7.83
CA LEU A 170 -6.79 19.72 -7.98
C LEU A 170 -7.30 20.19 -6.61
N LYS A 171 -7.35 21.51 -6.39
CA LYS A 171 -7.69 22.13 -5.08
C LYS A 171 -9.02 21.68 -4.46
N LYS A 172 -9.99 21.26 -5.28
CA LYS A 172 -11.34 20.86 -4.83
C LYS A 172 -11.58 19.35 -4.89
N ALA A 173 -10.61 18.57 -5.36
CA ALA A 173 -10.70 17.11 -5.35
C ALA A 173 -9.73 16.56 -4.29
N ARG A 174 -10.07 15.42 -3.67
CA ARG A 174 -9.15 14.73 -2.75
C ARG A 174 -7.89 14.27 -3.49
N TYR A 175 -8.07 13.73 -4.69
CA TYR A 175 -7.00 13.34 -5.61
C TYR A 175 -7.58 13.11 -7.01
N THR A 176 -6.70 13.04 -8.01
CA THR A 176 -6.97 12.50 -9.34
C THR A 176 -6.23 11.17 -9.44
N ALA A 177 -6.86 10.14 -10.01
CA ALA A 177 -6.26 8.81 -10.10
C ALA A 177 -6.38 8.23 -11.51
N VAL A 178 -5.37 7.47 -11.91
CA VAL A 178 -5.42 6.60 -13.09
C VAL A 178 -5.19 5.17 -12.64
N ARG A 179 -6.04 4.26 -13.10
CA ARG A 179 -5.95 2.81 -12.84
C ARG A 179 -5.76 2.06 -14.15
N VAL A 180 -4.75 1.19 -14.19
CA VAL A 180 -4.40 0.37 -15.36
C VAL A 180 -4.29 -1.08 -14.93
N THR A 181 -5.03 -1.96 -15.61
CA THR A 181 -4.94 -3.42 -15.42
C THR A 181 -4.41 -4.07 -16.69
N ARG A 182 -3.42 -4.96 -16.56
CA ARG A 182 -2.94 -5.80 -17.68
C ARG A 182 -2.77 -7.23 -17.25
N ARG A 183 -3.06 -8.13 -18.19
CA ARG A 183 -2.82 -9.57 -18.05
C ARG A 183 -1.55 -9.94 -18.77
N ARG A 184 -0.86 -10.95 -18.26
CA ARG A 184 0.22 -11.62 -18.99
C ARG A 184 -0.39 -12.26 -20.25
N ALA A 185 0.23 -12.03 -21.39
CA ALA A 185 -0.12 -12.77 -22.61
C ALA A 185 0.26 -14.24 -22.41
N VAL A 186 -0.69 -15.13 -22.68
CA VAL A 186 -0.51 -16.60 -22.64
C VAL A 186 0.21 -17.05 -23.90
#